data_AF-A0A521JZJ7-F1
#
_entry.id   AF-A0A521JZJ7-F1
#
_cell.length_a   1.000
_cell.length_b   1.000
_cell.length_c   1.000
_cell.angle_alpha   90.00
_cell.angle_beta   90.00
_cell.angle_gamma   90.00
#
_symmetry.space_group_name_H-M   'P 1'
#
loop_
_entity.id
_entity.type
_entity.pdbx_description
1 polymer ?
#
loop_
_entity_poly.entity_id
_entity_poly.type
_entity_poly.pdbx_seq_one_letter_code
_entity_poly.pdbx_strand_id
1 'polypeptide(L)' 'MGQPKTEALELIRKLPDNVTTDAIMEELYFKQQVDKGLQDVAEGRVLTHQELKERLARWRKSAGR' A
#
# COMPACT_ATOMS: atom_id res chain seq x y z
N MET A 1 -11.19 12.35 -9.45
CA MET A 1 -10.99 11.61 -8.19
C MET A 1 -12.36 11.26 -7.67
N GLY A 2 -12.68 9.98 -7.51
CA GLY A 2 -13.97 9.58 -6.96
C GLY A 2 -14.07 9.99 -5.49
N GLN A 3 -15.28 10.03 -4.96
CA GLN A 3 -15.43 10.21 -3.51
C GLN A 3 -14.89 8.95 -2.81
N PRO A 4 -14.01 9.06 -1.78
CA PRO A 4 -13.38 7.91 -1.14
C PRO A 4 -14.38 6.83 -0.68
N LYS A 5 -15.55 7.26 -0.22
CA LYS A 5 -16.66 6.37 0.15
C LYS A 5 -17.18 5.55 -1.03
N THR A 6 -17.36 6.16 -2.20
CA THR A 6 -17.87 5.49 -3.39
C THR A 6 -16.88 4.45 -3.90
N GLU A 7 -15.59 4.80 -3.93
CA GLU A 7 -14.54 3.87 -4.35
C GLU A 7 -14.41 2.67 -3.39
N ALA A 8 -14.51 2.91 -2.08
CA ALA A 8 -14.54 1.84 -1.09
C ALA A 8 -15.76 0.91 -1.30
N LEU A 9 -16.95 1.48 -1.54
CA LEU A 9 -18.16 0.69 -1.81
C LEU A 9 -18.06 -0.12 -3.10
N GLU A 10 -17.49 0.45 -4.16
CA GLU A 10 -17.22 -0.24 -5.43
C GLU A 10 -16.28 -1.43 -5.26
N LEU A 11 -15.23 -1.27 -4.43
CA LEU A 11 -14.29 -2.34 -4.12
C LEU A 11 -14.97 -3.46 -3.33
N ILE A 12 -15.70 -3.10 -2.27
CA ILE A 12 -16.42 -4.05 -1.42
C ILE A 12 -17.44 -4.86 -2.22
N ARG A 13 -18.15 -4.22 -3.17
CA ARG A 13 -19.12 -4.89 -4.05
C ARG A 13 -18.52 -5.96 -4.96
N LYS A 14 -17.20 -5.95 -5.19
CA LYS A 14 -16.50 -6.94 -6.03
C LYS A 14 -15.97 -8.12 -5.21
N LEU A 15 -16.01 -8.04 -3.88
CA LEU A 15 -15.57 -9.13 -3.01
C LEU A 15 -16.61 -10.26 -2.96
N PRO A 16 -16.20 -11.50 -2.65
CA PRO A 16 -17.13 -12.60 -2.42
C PRO A 16 -18.13 -12.32 -1.29
N ASP A 17 -19.37 -12.81 -1.42
CA ASP A 17 -20.42 -12.59 -0.41
C ASP A 17 -20.07 -13.16 0.99
N ASN A 18 -19.18 -14.16 1.05
CA ASN A 18 -18.72 -14.79 2.27
C ASN A 18 -17.42 -14.17 2.85
N VAL A 19 -16.99 -13.02 2.33
CA VAL A 19 -15.80 -12.33 2.82
C VAL A 19 -15.98 -11.87 4.27
N THR A 20 -14.91 -11.99 5.07
CA THR A 20 -14.91 -11.50 6.45
C THR A 20 -14.62 -10.01 6.50
N THR A 21 -15.02 -9.34 7.60
CA THR A 21 -14.68 -7.94 7.83
C THR A 21 -13.18 -7.69 7.79
N ASP A 22 -12.37 -8.60 8.34
CA ASP A 22 -10.91 -8.47 8.35
C ASP A 22 -10.33 -8.47 6.93
N ALA A 23 -10.83 -9.35 6.05
CA ALA A 23 -10.40 -9.40 4.66
C ALA A 23 -10.87 -8.16 3.86
N ILE A 24 -12.06 -7.62 4.16
CA ILE A 24 -12.50 -6.34 3.58
C ILE A 24 -11.52 -5.23 3.96
N MET A 25 -11.11 -5.16 5.23
CA MET A 25 -10.17 -4.16 5.71
C MET A 25 -8.80 -4.32 5.05
N GLU A 26 -8.30 -5.55 4.92
CA GLU A 26 -7.05 -5.85 4.23
C GLU A 26 -7.07 -5.33 2.78
N GLU A 27 -8.13 -5.60 2.02
CA GLU A 27 -8.26 -5.14 0.64
C GLU A 27 -8.29 -3.61 0.54
N LEU A 28 -8.99 -2.94 1.46
CA LEU A 28 -9.03 -1.47 1.53
C LEU A 28 -7.64 -0.89 1.83
N TYR A 29 -6.90 -1.48 2.76
CA TYR A 29 -5.53 -1.06 3.06
C TYR A 29 -4.60 -1.31 1.88
N PHE A 30 -4.73 -2.46 1.21
CA PHE A 30 -3.95 -2.77 0.03
C PHE A 30 -4.16 -1.72 -1.06
N LYS A 31 -5.42 -1.41 -1.41
CA LYS A 31 -5.73 -0.34 -2.36
C LYS A 31 -5.10 1.00 -1.95
N GLN A 32 -5.24 1.39 -0.68
CA GLN A 32 -4.66 2.64 -0.18
C GLN A 32 -3.13 2.69 -0.36
N GLN A 33 -2.43 1.60 -0.07
CA GLN A 33 -0.98 1.53 -0.21
C GLN A 33 -0.54 1.58 -1.68
N VAL A 34 -1.30 0.95 -2.58
CA VAL A 34 -1.06 1.03 -4.03
C VAL A 34 -1.25 2.45 -4.53
N ASP A 35 -2.38 3.09 -4.20
CA ASP A 35 -2.67 4.47 -4.62
C ASP A 35 -1.58 5.43 -4.13
N LYS A 36 -1.14 5.27 -2.88
CA LYS A 36 -0.03 6.03 -2.31
C LYS A 36 1.28 5.78 -3.06
N GLY A 37 1.60 4.53 -3.39
CA GLY A 37 2.77 4.19 -4.17
C GLY A 37 2.76 4.83 -5.57
N LEU A 38 1.60 4.85 -6.23
CA LEU A 38 1.44 5.53 -7.52
C LEU A 38 1.66 7.04 -7.41
N GLN A 39 1.13 7.66 -6.34
CA GLN A 39 1.38 9.06 -6.05
C GLN A 39 2.86 9.34 -5.75
N ASP A 40 3.52 8.48 -4.97
CA ASP A 40 4.95 8.60 -4.67
C ASP A 40 5.79 8.56 -5.96
N VAL A 41 5.43 7.70 -6.92
CA VAL A 41 6.08 7.65 -8.24
C VAL A 41 5.85 8.95 -9.02
N ALA A 42 4.60 9.43 -9.09
CA ALA A 42 4.25 10.66 -9.81
C ALA A 42 4.96 11.89 -9.25
N GLU A 43 5.16 11.93 -7.93
CA GLU A 43 5.80 13.04 -7.21
C GLU A 43 7.32 12.85 -7.07
N GLY A 44 7.90 11.82 -7.70
CA GLY A 44 9.34 11.57 -7.70
C GLY A 44 9.91 11.09 -6.36
N ARG A 45 9.05 10.68 -5.41
CA ARG A 45 9.45 10.04 -4.14
C ARG A 45 9.83 8.57 -4.34
N VAL A 46 10.78 8.35 -5.24
CA VAL A 46 11.31 7.03 -5.57
C VAL A 46 12.73 6.89 -5.03
N LEU A 47 13.19 5.66 -4.91
CA LEU A 47 14.58 5.34 -4.56
C LEU A 47 15.17 4.51 -5.69
N THR A 48 16.41 4.81 -6.05
CA THR A 48 17.20 3.93 -6.91
C THR A 48 17.50 2.61 -6.19
N HIS A 49 17.85 1.58 -6.96
CA HIS A 49 18.25 0.29 -6.43
C HIS A 49 19.42 0.39 -5.44
N GLN A 50 20.36 1.29 -5.69
CA GLN A 50 21.53 1.49 -4.84
C GLN A 50 21.14 2.14 -3.50
N GLU A 51 20.32 3.19 -3.52
CA GLU A 51 19.81 3.83 -2.30
C GLU A 51 19.00 2.86 -1.43
N LEU A 52 18.21 1.99 -2.08
CA LEU A 52 17.46 0.94 -1.39
C LEU A 52 18.39 -0.06 -0.69
N LYS A 53 19.45 -0.54 -1.36
CA LYS A 53 20.44 -1.44 -0.75
C LYS A 53 21.10 -0.83 0.48
N GLU A 54 21.49 0.44 0.40
CA GLU A 54 22.12 1.14 1.52
C GLU A 54 21.15 1.31 2.71
N ARG A 55 19.88 1.62 2.42
CA ARG A 55 18.83 1.70 3.45
C ARG A 55 18.61 0.36 4.15
N LEU A 56 18.52 -0.74 3.38
CA LEU A 56 18.38 -2.09 3.93
C LEU A 56 19.60 -2.50 4.77
N ALA A 57 20.81 -2.15 4.33
CA ALA A 57 22.04 -2.41 5.08
C ALA A 57 22.07 -1.69 6.43
N ARG A 58 21.59 -0.44 6.49
CA ARG A 58 21.43 0.31 7.76
C ARG A 58 20.41 -0.34 8.67
N TRP A 59 19.25 -0.73 8.14
CA TRP A 59 18.20 -1.38 8.92
C TRP A 59 18.67 -2.70 9.54
N ARG A 60 19.44 -3.50 8.79
CA ARG A 60 20.05 -4.73 9.31
C ARG A 60 20.97 -4.49 10.51
N LYS A 61 21.73 -3.38 10.53
CA LYS A 61 22.61 -3.02 11.64
C LYS A 61 21.84 -2.49 12.86
N SER A 62 20.69 -1.84 12.65
CA SER A 62 19.86 -1.32 13.75
C SER A 62 18.95 -2.39 14.37
N ALA A 63 18.72 -3.52 13.69
CA ALA A 63 17.83 -4.59 14.14
C ALA A 63 18.41 -5.48 15.27
N GLY A 64 19.46 -5.02 15.98
CA GLY A 64 20.01 -5.71 17.15
C GLY A 64 20.59 -7.10 16.88
N ARG A 65 21.07 -7.37 15.65
CA ARG A 65 21.85 -8.57 15.31
C ARG A 65 23.33 -8.24 15.21
#